data_AF-A0A3Q2QA02-F1
#
_entry.id   AF-A0A3Q2QA02-F1
#
_cell.length_a   1.000
_cell.length_b   1.000
_cell.length_c   1.000
_cell.angle_alpha   90.00
_cell.angle_beta   90.00
_cell.angle_gamma   90.00
#
_symmetry.space_group_name_H-M   'P 1'
#
loop_
_entity.id
_entity.type
_entity.pdbx_description
1 polymer ?
#
loop_
_entity_poly.entity_id
_entity_poly.type
_entity_poly.pdbx_seq_one_letter_code
_entity_poly.pdbx_strand_id
1 'polypeptide(L)'
;MFGCLVAGRLVQTDAVQVASDKFVFNLADYENVNHVVVFMLGTVPFPAGMGGAVYFSFPDLVSGAPVWQLLGFITNDKPSAIFKISGLKAGEAYRLLLPPPSLLTVASLLQGSGYYHK
;
A
#
# COMPACT_ATOMS: atom_id res chain seq x y z
N MET A 1 -0.14 -4.34 13.46
CA MET A 1 -0.34 -5.52 12.59
C MET A 1 0.60 -5.51 11.39
N PHE A 2 0.72 -4.38 10.69
CA PHE A 2 1.55 -4.26 9.48
C PHE A 2 2.73 -3.31 9.68
N GLY A 3 3.78 -3.51 8.89
CA GLY A 3 4.88 -2.59 8.67
C GLY A 3 4.97 -2.23 7.19
N CYS A 4 5.45 -1.01 6.93
CA CYS A 4 5.72 -0.49 5.60
C CYS A 4 7.15 0.05 5.55
N LEU A 5 7.90 -0.31 4.52
CA LEU A 5 9.28 0.14 4.32
C LEU A 5 9.44 0.65 2.90
N VAL A 6 9.76 1.93 2.76
CA VAL A 6 10.27 2.50 1.52
C VAL A 6 11.77 2.22 1.44
N ALA A 7 12.23 1.72 0.30
CA ALA A 7 13.66 1.50 0.08
C ALA A 7 14.46 2.79 0.33
N GLY A 8 15.46 2.73 1.22
CA GLY A 8 16.29 3.88 1.61
C GLY A 8 15.70 4.79 2.69
N ARG A 9 14.56 4.43 3.31
CA ARG A 9 13.95 5.19 4.42
C ARG A 9 13.78 4.29 5.66
N LEU A 10 13.45 4.92 6.79
CA LEU A 10 13.11 4.19 8.01
C LEU A 10 11.78 3.42 7.84
N VAL A 11 11.66 2.32 8.58
CA VAL A 11 10.43 1.54 8.65
C VAL A 11 9.31 2.35 9.32
N GLN A 12 8.10 2.25 8.79
CA GLN A 12 6.88 2.78 9.39
C GLN A 12 6.07 1.62 9.97
N THR A 13 5.55 1.79 11.19
CA THR A 13 4.71 0.79 11.89
C THR A 13 3.45 1.41 12.48
N ASP A 14 3.29 2.72 12.30
CA ASP A 14 2.24 3.61 12.78
C ASP A 14 1.11 3.76 11.75
N ALA A 15 0.61 2.63 11.25
CA ALA A 15 -0.49 2.62 10.30
C ALA A 15 -1.74 3.29 10.89
N VAL A 16 -2.35 4.20 10.14
CA VAL A 16 -3.63 4.81 10.49
C VAL A 16 -4.74 3.84 10.11
N GLN A 17 -5.54 3.41 11.09
CA GLN A 17 -6.71 2.59 10.84
C GLN A 17 -7.88 3.47 10.42
N VAL A 18 -8.37 3.31 9.19
CA VAL A 18 -9.45 4.13 8.61
C VAL A 18 -10.80 3.41 8.56
N ALA A 19 -10.78 2.09 8.73
CA ALA A 19 -11.94 1.25 8.97
C ALA A 19 -11.54 0.05 9.84
N SER A 20 -12.50 -0.74 10.30
CA SER A 20 -12.21 -1.94 11.12
C SER A 20 -11.22 -2.91 10.46
N ASP A 21 -11.17 -2.92 9.13
CA ASP A 21 -10.41 -3.86 8.31
C ASP A 21 -9.44 -3.20 7.31
N LYS A 22 -9.22 -1.87 7.43
CA LYS A 22 -8.41 -1.08 6.50
C LYS A 22 -7.40 -0.21 7.22
N PHE A 23 -6.15 -0.27 6.76
CA PHE A 23 -5.04 0.50 7.31
C PHE A 23 -4.39 1.35 6.21
N VAL A 24 -3.75 2.45 6.60
CA VAL A 24 -3.15 3.41 5.68
C VAL A 24 -1.78 3.82 6.21
N PHE A 25 -0.78 3.86 5.34
CA PHE A 25 0.51 4.49 5.63
C PHE A 25 0.67 5.73 4.74
N ASN A 26 1.28 6.77 5.28
CA ASN A 26 1.54 7.98 4.50
C ASN A 26 2.98 7.93 3.97
N LEU A 27 3.10 7.84 2.65
CA LEU A 27 4.39 7.88 1.98
C LEU A 27 4.69 9.30 1.53
N ALA A 28 5.32 10.11 2.39
CA ALA A 28 5.78 11.44 2.00
C ALA A 28 6.67 11.37 0.74
N ASP A 29 6.60 12.36 -0.15
CA ASP A 29 7.47 12.43 -1.34
C ASP A 29 7.48 11.12 -2.15
N TYR A 30 6.28 10.62 -2.47
CA TYR A 30 6.08 9.34 -3.17
C TYR A 30 6.64 9.35 -4.60
N GLU A 31 6.81 10.53 -5.21
CA GLU A 31 7.36 10.70 -6.55
C GLU A 31 8.78 10.14 -6.65
N ASN A 32 9.54 10.18 -5.55
CA ASN A 32 10.90 9.62 -5.48
C ASN A 32 10.94 8.16 -4.99
N VAL A 33 9.79 7.54 -4.72
CA VAL A 33 9.72 6.15 -4.23
C VAL A 33 9.72 5.17 -5.40
N ASN A 34 10.68 4.26 -5.42
CA ASN A 34 10.76 3.21 -6.44
C ASN A 34 10.16 1.89 -5.98
N HIS A 35 10.46 1.48 -4.75
CA HIS A 35 10.04 0.21 -4.18
C HIS A 35 9.48 0.40 -2.77
N VAL A 36 8.40 -0.31 -2.48
CA VAL A 36 7.75 -0.37 -1.17
C VAL A 36 7.68 -1.82 -0.75
N VAL A 37 8.07 -2.10 0.49
CA VAL A 37 7.90 -3.40 1.13
C VAL A 37 6.75 -3.28 2.13
N VAL A 38 5.80 -4.20 2.04
CA VAL A 38 4.71 -4.31 3.02
C VAL A 38 4.81 -5.69 3.66
N PHE A 39 4.68 -5.73 4.99
CA PHE A 39 4.83 -6.97 5.74
C PHE A 39 4.01 -6.98 7.03
N MET A 40 3.77 -8.18 7.56
CA MET A 40 3.20 -8.39 8.87
C MET A 40 4.29 -8.27 9.94
N LEU A 41 3.99 -7.64 11.07
CA LEU A 41 4.94 -7.49 12.18
C LEU A 41 5.11 -8.76 13.02
N GLY A 42 4.28 -9.79 12.79
CA GLY A 42 4.27 -11.02 13.60
C GLY A 42 3.58 -10.89 14.96
N THR A 43 3.00 -9.73 15.28
CA THR A 43 2.29 -9.50 16.55
C THR A 43 0.84 -9.98 16.53
N VAL A 44 0.16 -9.88 15.38
CA VAL A 44 -1.23 -10.29 15.19
C VAL A 44 -1.36 -10.95 13.81
N PRO A 45 -1.77 -12.24 13.72
CA PRO A 45 -2.00 -12.90 12.46
C PRO A 45 -3.30 -12.43 11.80
N PHE A 46 -3.46 -12.68 10.50
CA PHE A 46 -4.77 -12.55 9.86
C PHE A 46 -5.75 -13.57 10.45
N PRO A 47 -7.04 -13.22 10.60
CA PRO A 47 -8.08 -14.19 10.92
C PRO A 47 -8.11 -15.35 9.91
N ALA A 48 -8.63 -16.51 10.33
CA ALA A 48 -8.73 -17.68 9.48
C ALA A 48 -9.51 -17.38 8.19
N GLY A 49 -8.96 -17.78 7.03
CA GLY A 49 -9.56 -17.55 5.71
C GLY A 49 -9.44 -16.10 5.18
N MET A 50 -8.67 -15.23 5.86
CA MET A 50 -8.42 -13.86 5.43
C MET A 50 -6.97 -13.63 5.03
N GLY A 51 -6.77 -12.61 4.21
CA GLY A 51 -5.46 -12.03 3.92
C GLY A 51 -5.61 -10.53 3.65
N GLY A 52 -4.51 -9.87 3.32
CA GLY A 52 -4.47 -8.43 3.06
C GLY A 52 -4.22 -8.14 1.59
N ALA A 53 -5.10 -7.36 0.97
CA ALA A 53 -4.83 -6.72 -0.32
C ALA A 53 -4.12 -5.39 -0.13
N VAL A 54 -3.01 -5.22 -0.84
CA VAL A 54 -2.16 -4.03 -0.77
C VAL A 54 -2.47 -3.13 -1.96
N TYR A 55 -2.84 -1.88 -1.70
CA TYR A 55 -3.16 -0.91 -2.74
C TYR A 55 -2.14 0.23 -2.74
N PHE A 56 -1.95 0.84 -3.91
CA PHE A 56 -1.27 2.11 -4.07
C PHE A 56 -2.26 3.17 -4.48
N SER A 57 -2.18 4.37 -3.87
CA SER A 57 -2.96 5.51 -4.33
C SER A 57 -2.09 6.70 -4.64
N PHE A 58 -2.49 7.38 -5.70
CA PHE A 58 -1.96 8.64 -6.17
C PHE A 58 -3.14 9.51 -6.63
N PRO A 59 -3.01 10.84 -6.55
CA PRO A 59 -4.06 11.72 -7.01
C PRO A 59 -4.18 11.69 -8.53
N ASP A 60 -5.41 11.61 -9.01
CA ASP A 60 -5.76 11.83 -10.41
C ASP A 60 -5.46 13.28 -10.81
N LEU A 61 -4.92 13.47 -12.01
CA LEU A 61 -4.48 14.78 -12.49
C LEU A 61 -5.64 15.73 -12.83
N VAL A 62 -6.79 15.19 -13.22
CA VAL A 62 -7.93 15.97 -13.71
C VAL A 62 -8.90 16.28 -12.57
N SER A 63 -9.22 15.27 -11.77
CA SER A 63 -10.20 15.36 -10.69
C SER A 63 -9.58 15.64 -9.32
N GLY A 64 -8.27 15.45 -9.15
CA GLY A 64 -7.60 15.49 -7.84
C GLY A 64 -8.02 14.34 -6.91
N ALA A 65 -8.89 13.43 -7.36
CA ALA A 65 -9.40 12.33 -6.58
C ALA A 65 -8.35 11.21 -6.47
N PRO A 66 -8.29 10.46 -5.34
CA PRO A 66 -7.37 9.36 -5.21
C PRO A 66 -7.72 8.21 -6.17
N VAL A 67 -6.75 7.81 -6.99
CA VAL A 67 -6.82 6.63 -7.86
C VAL A 67 -6.19 5.46 -7.12
N TRP A 68 -6.95 4.38 -6.95
CA TRP A 68 -6.51 3.18 -6.23
C TRP A 68 -6.10 2.08 -7.20
N GLN A 69 -4.88 1.57 -7.05
CA GLN A 69 -4.36 0.44 -7.82
C GLN A 69 -3.98 -0.73 -6.89
N LEU A 70 -4.48 -1.93 -7.19
CA LEU A 70 -4.08 -3.14 -6.50
C LEU A 70 -2.62 -3.50 -6.88
N LEU A 71 -1.75 -3.60 -5.88
CA LEU A 71 -0.36 -4.03 -6.05
C LEU A 71 -0.20 -5.55 -5.91
N GLY A 72 -0.93 -6.14 -4.98
CA GLY A 72 -0.87 -7.57 -4.69
C GLY A 72 -1.37 -7.88 -3.28
N PHE A 73 -0.87 -8.97 -2.70
CA PHE A 73 -1.42 -9.53 -1.48
C PHE A 73 -0.34 -10.03 -0.51
N ILE A 74 -0.68 -9.99 0.78
CA ILE A 74 0.05 -10.65 1.88
C ILE A 74 -0.92 -11.56 2.66
N THR A 75 -0.42 -12.68 3.18
CA THR A 75 -1.19 -13.67 3.96
C THR A 75 -0.36 -14.18 5.13
N ASN A 76 -0.94 -15.03 5.99
CA ASN A 76 -0.15 -15.68 7.04
C ASN A 76 0.99 -16.55 6.47
N ASP A 77 0.79 -17.20 5.31
CA ASP A 77 1.82 -18.02 4.64
C ASP A 77 2.83 -17.19 3.84
N LYS A 78 2.40 -16.03 3.33
CA LYS A 78 3.24 -15.06 2.61
C LYS A 78 3.15 -13.70 3.31
N PRO A 79 3.80 -13.54 4.48
CA PRO A 79 3.59 -12.38 5.36
C PRO A 79 4.29 -11.11 4.89
N SER A 80 4.99 -11.13 3.76
CA SER A 80 5.65 -9.95 3.19
C SER A 80 5.67 -9.97 1.67
N ALA A 81 5.70 -8.79 1.07
CA ALA A 81 5.81 -8.61 -0.38
C ALA A 81 6.52 -7.28 -0.71
N ILE A 82 7.23 -7.26 -1.83
CA ILE A 82 7.93 -6.08 -2.36
C ILE A 82 7.23 -5.65 -3.64
N PHE A 83 6.93 -4.35 -3.76
CA PHE A 83 6.21 -3.77 -4.88
C PHE A 83 7.02 -2.65 -5.52
N LYS A 84 7.16 -2.69 -6.85
CA LYS A 84 7.72 -1.59 -7.64
C LYS A 84 6.60 -0.61 -8.00
N ILE A 85 6.72 0.64 -7.56
CA ILE A 85 5.68 1.68 -7.75
C ILE A 85 6.13 2.84 -8.67
N SER A 86 7.40 2.87 -9.10
CA SER A 86 7.92 3.95 -9.95
C SER A 86 7.19 4.09 -11.29
N GLY A 87 6.71 2.98 -11.87
CA GLY A 87 6.02 2.95 -13.16
C GLY A 87 4.49 3.09 -13.09
N LEU A 88 3.91 3.13 -11.89
CA LEU A 88 2.47 3.32 -11.70
C LEU A 88 2.06 4.79 -11.74
N LYS A 89 3.06 5.68 -11.73
CA LYS A 89 2.93 7.15 -11.72
C LYS A 89 2.62 7.74 -13.11
N ALA A 90 2.30 6.89 -14.09
CA ALA A 90 2.18 7.27 -15.50
C ALA A 90 0.82 7.95 -15.79
N GLY A 91 0.71 9.21 -15.40
CA GLY A 91 0.10 10.26 -16.21
C GLY A 91 1.15 11.37 -16.38
N GLU A 92 1.54 11.70 -17.61
CA GLU A 92 2.70 12.54 -17.99
C GLU A 92 2.66 14.03 -17.56
N ALA A 93 2.07 14.42 -16.43
CA ALA A 93 1.88 15.83 -16.05
C ALA A 93 2.40 16.23 -14.65
N TYR A 94 3.22 15.41 -14.00
CA TYR A 94 3.65 15.62 -12.60
C TYR A 94 4.68 16.76 -12.38
N ARG A 95 5.04 17.57 -13.39
CA ARG A 95 6.15 18.53 -13.26
C ARG A 95 5.79 19.97 -12.93
N LEU A 96 4.51 20.37 -12.86
CA LEU A 96 4.21 21.82 -12.83
C LEU A 96 3.25 22.36 -11.77
N LEU A 97 2.56 21.59 -10.93
CA LEU A 97 1.61 22.16 -9.97
C LEU A 97 1.59 21.39 -8.64
N LEU A 98 1.98 22.08 -7.55
CA LEU A 98 1.87 21.82 -6.09
C LEU A 98 1.80 20.36 -5.58
N PRO A 99 2.55 19.98 -4.52
CA PRO A 99 2.52 18.61 -4.00
C PRO A 99 1.21 18.32 -3.25
N PRO A 100 0.41 17.32 -3.66
CA PRO A 100 -0.72 16.85 -2.87
C PRO A 100 -0.25 15.91 -1.74
N PRO A 101 -1.01 15.80 -0.64
CA PRO A 101 -0.74 14.82 0.41
C PRO A 101 -0.91 13.40 -0.16
N SER A 102 0.14 12.59 -0.04
CA SER A 102 0.19 11.21 -0.54
C SER A 102 -0.36 10.21 0.48
N LEU A 103 -1.35 9.42 0.06
CA LEU A 103 -1.98 8.36 0.86
C LEU A 103 -1.73 7.00 0.20
N LEU A 104 -1.04 6.10 0.88
CA LEU A 104 -0.95 4.67 0.53
C LEU A 104 -1.92 3.90 1.44
N THR A 105 -3.01 3.37 0.91
CA THR A 105 -3.85 2.41 1.68
C THR A 105 -3.18 1.05 1.65
N VAL A 106 -2.80 0.56 2.82
CA VAL A 106 -2.13 -0.73 2.95
C VAL A 106 -3.02 -1.68 3.72
N ALA A 107 -3.28 -2.84 3.11
CA ALA A 107 -4.06 -3.95 3.66
C ALA A 107 -5.53 -3.58 3.92
N SER A 108 -6.37 -3.79 2.90
CA SER A 108 -7.77 -4.15 3.15
C SER A 108 -7.82 -5.65 3.42
N LEU A 109 -8.42 -6.08 4.53
CA LEU A 109 -8.72 -7.49 4.72
C LEU A 109 -9.67 -7.94 3.61
N LEU A 110 -9.31 -9.02 2.92
CA LEU A 110 -10.19 -9.68 1.97
C LEU A 110 -10.42 -11.11 2.43
N GLN A 111 -11.68 -11.53 2.45
CA GLN A 111 -12.07 -12.93 2.62
C GLN A 111 -11.78 -13.66 1.32
N GLY A 112 -10.96 -14.70 1.35
CA GLY A 112 -10.50 -15.37 0.13
C GLY A 112 -10.60 -16.88 0.22
N SER A 113 -11.73 -17.45 -0.21
CA SER A 113 -11.74 -18.80 -0.78
C SER A 113 -11.27 -18.72 -2.23
N GLY A 114 -9.96 -18.82 -2.49
CA GLY A 114 -9.47 -19.20 -3.83
C GLY A 114 -8.54 -18.26 -4.61
N TYR A 115 -8.07 -17.13 -4.08
CA TYR A 115 -7.26 -16.17 -4.86
C TYR A 115 -5.75 -16.13 -4.55
N TYR A 116 -5.21 -17.02 -3.71
CA TYR A 116 -3.83 -16.92 -3.21
C TYR A 116 -2.78 -17.79 -3.92
N HIS A 117 -3.11 -18.49 -5.01
CA HIS A 117 -2.14 -19.23 -5.82
C HIS A 117 -1.86 -18.55 -7.16
N LYS A 118 -0.93 -17.59 -7.14
CA LYS A 118 -0.02 -17.32 -8.26
C LYS A 118 1.35 -16.96 -7.71
#